data_AF-A0A6J0VSX0-F1
#
_entry.id   AF-A0A6J0VSX0-F1
#
_cell.length_a   1.000
_cell.length_b   1.000
_cell.length_c   1.000
_cell.angle_alpha   90.00
_cell.angle_beta   90.00
_cell.angle_gamma   90.00
#
_symmetry.space_group_name_H-M   'P 1'
#
loop_
_entity.id
_entity.type
_entity.pdbx_description
1 polymer ?
#
loop_
_entity_poly.entity_id
_entity_poly.type
_entity_poly.pdbx_seq_one_letter_code
_entity_poly.pdbx_strand_id
1 'polypeptide(L)'
;MEQRGLGRLRLPGLLALLAALTPRVSASQDLNLWPLPLSVKTTPRLLYLSPGNFFFGHSPTSKAGPSCAVLQEAFRRYYDYIFGFYKWHHGYKKIPSEMELQKLEVLVIMDPQCDRFPNITSDESYNLLVKGPVAKLTANRVWGVLRGVELYLISLSIFS
;
A
#
# COMPACT_ATOMS: atom_id res chain seq x y z
N MET A 1 3.93 74.82 -36.59
CA MET A 1 4.13 74.25 -35.25
C MET A 1 3.56 72.85 -35.28
N GLU A 2 4.27 71.84 -35.76
CA GLU A 2 5.30 71.08 -35.04
C GLU A 2 4.95 70.90 -33.55
N GLN A 3 4.38 69.73 -33.21
CA GLN A 3 4.74 69.00 -32.01
C GLN A 3 4.71 67.49 -32.28
N ARG A 4 5.90 66.91 -32.24
CA ARG A 4 6.19 65.49 -32.13
C ARG A 4 5.85 65.02 -30.71
N GLY A 5 5.26 63.83 -30.57
CA GLY A 5 4.98 63.23 -29.26
C GLY A 5 5.01 61.70 -29.32
N LEU A 6 6.17 61.15 -28.97
CA LEU A 6 6.57 59.75 -28.81
C LEU A 6 5.46 58.70 -28.63
N GLY A 7 5.44 57.72 -29.55
CA GLY A 7 4.80 56.43 -29.34
C GLY A 7 5.50 55.64 -28.23
N ARG A 8 4.74 55.26 -27.20
CA ARG A 8 5.18 54.28 -26.19
C ARG A 8 5.15 52.88 -26.83
N LEU A 9 6.30 52.39 -27.29
CA LEU A 9 6.49 50.95 -27.49
C LEU A 9 6.39 50.26 -26.12
N ARG A 10 5.29 49.53 -25.89
CA ARG A 10 5.27 48.51 -24.85
C ARG A 10 5.97 47.28 -25.39
N LEU A 11 7.15 46.95 -24.87
CA LEU A 11 7.73 45.61 -25.01
C LEU A 11 7.07 44.69 -23.95
N PRO A 12 6.27 43.68 -24.32
CA PRO A 12 5.94 42.60 -23.41
C PRO A 12 6.86 41.43 -23.76
N GLY A 13 8.05 41.37 -23.17
CA GLY A 13 9.00 40.38 -23.64
C GLY A 13 10.21 40.18 -22.76
N LEU A 14 10.05 40.02 -21.44
CA LEU A 14 11.17 39.52 -20.62
C LEU A 14 10.74 38.95 -19.26
N LEU A 15 9.66 38.18 -19.20
CA LEU A 15 9.23 37.45 -17.99
C LEU A 15 9.01 35.94 -18.20
N ALA A 16 9.42 35.39 -19.34
CA ALA A 16 9.12 34.00 -19.73
C ALA A 16 10.27 33.01 -19.50
N LEU A 17 11.18 33.23 -18.53
CA LEU A 17 12.38 32.38 -18.37
C LEU A 17 12.66 31.85 -16.95
N LEU A 18 11.73 31.96 -16.00
CA LEU A 18 11.89 31.40 -14.65
C LEU A 18 10.98 30.21 -14.32
N ALA A 19 10.21 29.69 -15.27
CA ALA A 19 9.27 28.59 -15.03
C ALA A 19 9.88 27.17 -15.08
N ALA A 20 11.21 27.01 -15.09
CA ALA A 20 11.86 25.71 -15.30
C ALA A 20 12.50 25.07 -14.04
N LEU A 21 12.40 25.70 -12.87
CA LEU A 21 13.02 25.20 -11.63
C LEU A 21 12.03 25.07 -10.46
N THR A 22 10.76 24.80 -10.74
CA THR A 22 9.87 24.35 -9.66
C THR A 22 10.32 22.93 -9.26
N PRO A 23 10.82 22.70 -8.03
CA PRO A 23 10.91 21.34 -7.53
C PRO A 23 9.51 20.74 -7.65
N ARG A 24 9.40 19.60 -8.32
CA ARG A 24 8.18 18.78 -8.26
C ARG A 24 8.04 18.38 -6.80
N VAL A 25 7.30 19.17 -6.03
CA VAL A 25 6.79 18.77 -4.72
C VAL A 25 5.85 17.62 -5.03
N SER A 26 6.37 16.40 -4.96
CA SER A 26 5.54 15.22 -4.90
C SER A 26 4.84 15.32 -3.55
N ALA A 27 3.60 15.81 -3.55
CA ALA A 27 2.72 15.64 -2.41
C ALA A 27 2.77 14.15 -2.06
N SER A 28 3.19 13.81 -0.85
CA SER A 28 2.84 12.51 -0.29
C SER A 28 1.34 12.44 -0.43
N GLN A 29 0.82 11.48 -1.19
CA GLN A 29 -0.60 11.16 -1.09
C GLN A 29 -0.84 10.93 0.41
N ASP A 30 -1.74 11.68 1.01
CA ASP A 30 -2.14 11.46 2.40
C ASP A 30 -2.83 10.10 2.44
N LEU A 31 -2.04 9.06 2.70
CA LEU A 31 -2.48 7.67 2.65
C LEU A 31 -3.40 7.32 3.82
N ASN A 32 -3.93 8.29 4.59
CA ASN A 32 -4.81 8.09 5.74
C ASN A 32 -4.41 6.87 6.60
N LEU A 33 -3.11 6.62 6.73
CA LEU A 33 -2.59 5.42 7.41
C LEU A 33 -2.72 5.65 8.90
N TRP A 34 -3.38 4.72 9.58
CA TRP A 34 -3.56 4.78 11.01
C TRP A 34 -3.36 3.41 11.66
N PRO A 35 -2.50 3.29 12.69
CA PRO A 35 -1.48 4.26 13.08
C PRO A 35 -0.46 4.47 11.94
N LEU A 36 0.17 5.65 11.90
CA LEU A 36 1.21 5.92 10.91
C LEU A 36 2.43 5.00 11.18
N PRO A 37 2.88 4.19 10.21
CA PRO A 37 4.06 3.35 10.40
C PRO A 37 5.32 4.18 10.60
N LEU A 38 6.32 3.59 11.27
CA LEU A 38 7.60 4.24 11.53
C LEU A 38 8.30 4.74 10.26
N SER A 39 8.18 4.00 9.15
CA SER A 39 8.73 4.39 7.86
C SER A 39 7.80 3.94 6.73
N VAL A 40 7.49 4.87 5.84
CA VAL A 40 6.62 4.63 4.67
C VAL A 40 7.31 5.15 3.43
N LYS A 41 7.32 4.33 2.38
CA LYS A 41 7.75 4.71 1.03
C LYS A 41 6.71 4.22 0.04
N THR A 42 6.13 5.12 -0.73
CA THR A 42 5.10 4.80 -1.71
C THR A 42 5.49 5.21 -3.11
N THR A 43 4.77 4.68 -4.08
CA THR A 43 4.92 4.99 -5.49
C THR A 43 3.54 5.32 -6.06
N PRO A 44 3.44 6.13 -7.13
CA PRO A 44 2.16 6.44 -7.76
C PRO A 44 1.58 5.25 -8.56
N ARG A 45 2.23 4.07 -8.58
CA ARG A 45 1.75 2.88 -9.30
C ARG A 45 0.57 2.27 -8.54
N LEU A 46 -0.57 2.18 -9.22
CA LEU A 46 -1.75 1.50 -8.72
C LEU A 46 -1.67 -0.01 -8.99
N LEU A 47 -2.19 -0.78 -8.03
CA LEU A 47 -2.36 -2.23 -8.13
C LEU A 47 -3.82 -2.55 -7.81
N TYR A 48 -4.35 -3.59 -8.43
CA TYR A 48 -5.74 -4.01 -8.30
C TYR A 48 -5.84 -5.39 -7.69
N LEU A 49 -6.92 -5.62 -6.95
CA LEU A 49 -7.24 -6.90 -6.35
C LEU A 49 -8.47 -7.51 -7.02
N SER A 50 -8.40 -8.82 -7.28
CA SER A 50 -9.53 -9.60 -7.75
C SER A 50 -9.96 -10.60 -6.67
N PRO A 51 -11.25 -10.64 -6.27
CA PRO A 51 -11.72 -11.64 -5.32
C PRO A 51 -11.52 -13.08 -5.83
N GLY A 52 -11.49 -13.31 -7.14
CA GLY A 52 -11.30 -14.66 -7.68
C GLY A 52 -9.85 -15.16 -7.62
N ASN A 53 -8.88 -14.23 -7.56
CA ASN A 53 -7.47 -14.54 -7.75
C ASN A 53 -6.59 -14.18 -6.54
N PHE A 54 -7.05 -13.29 -5.66
CA PHE A 54 -6.28 -12.88 -4.49
C PHE A 54 -6.38 -13.91 -3.37
N PHE A 55 -5.25 -14.24 -2.74
CA PHE A 55 -5.24 -15.03 -1.51
C PHE A 55 -4.09 -14.65 -0.57
N PHE A 56 -4.27 -14.93 0.71
CA PHE A 56 -3.18 -14.91 1.69
C PHE A 56 -2.44 -16.25 1.65
N GLY A 57 -1.11 -16.24 1.69
CA GLY A 57 -0.34 -17.47 1.71
C GLY A 57 0.90 -17.38 2.58
N HIS A 58 1.30 -18.52 3.13
CA HIS A 58 2.57 -18.62 3.85
C HIS A 58 3.73 -18.75 2.85
N SER A 59 4.85 -18.12 3.17
CA SER A 59 6.10 -18.33 2.45
C SER A 59 6.62 -19.75 2.73
N PRO A 60 7.23 -20.45 1.76
CA PRO A 60 7.78 -21.80 1.97
C PRO A 60 8.84 -21.87 3.07
N THR A 61 9.53 -20.77 3.34
CA THR A 61 10.57 -20.67 4.37
C THR A 61 10.06 -20.14 5.71
N SER A 62 8.74 -19.89 5.83
CA SER A 62 8.12 -19.39 7.04
C SER A 62 8.14 -20.42 8.15
N LYS A 63 8.42 -19.97 9.38
CA LYS A 63 8.30 -20.78 10.59
C LYS A 63 6.84 -20.96 11.03
N ALA A 64 5.94 -20.09 10.57
CA ALA A 64 4.49 -20.30 10.69
C ALA A 64 3.95 -20.95 9.41
N GLY A 65 2.96 -21.83 9.56
CA GLY A 65 2.32 -22.52 8.44
C GLY A 65 0.81 -22.72 8.65
N PRO A 66 0.20 -23.66 7.90
CA PRO A 66 -1.22 -23.98 7.97
C PRO A 66 -1.74 -24.33 9.37
N SER A 67 -0.89 -24.90 10.23
CA SER A 67 -1.23 -25.25 11.62
C SER A 67 -1.41 -24.04 12.54
N CYS A 68 -0.98 -22.84 12.14
CA CYS A 68 -1.08 -21.63 12.95
C CYS A 68 -2.49 -21.04 12.90
N ALA A 69 -3.39 -21.52 13.76
CA ALA A 69 -4.82 -21.15 13.74
C ALA A 69 -5.06 -19.64 13.81
N VAL A 70 -4.30 -18.91 14.64
CA VAL A 70 -4.41 -17.44 14.76
C VAL A 70 -4.20 -16.72 13.41
N LEU A 71 -3.27 -17.20 12.59
CA LEU A 71 -3.03 -16.63 11.25
C LEU A 71 -4.10 -17.05 10.26
N GLN A 72 -4.56 -18.31 10.31
CA GLN A 72 -5.63 -18.78 9.42
C GLN A 72 -6.92 -17.99 9.63
N GLU A 73 -7.33 -17.81 10.88
CA GLU A 73 -8.54 -17.03 11.19
C GLU A 73 -8.37 -15.55 10.88
N ALA A 74 -7.17 -14.99 11.07
CA ALA A 74 -6.88 -13.63 10.66
C ALA A 74 -7.03 -13.47 9.14
N PHE A 75 -6.41 -14.35 8.34
CA PHE A 75 -6.49 -14.29 6.89
C PHE A 75 -7.92 -14.42 6.38
N ARG A 76 -8.70 -15.35 6.95
CA ARG A 76 -10.13 -15.51 6.63
C ARG A 76 -10.91 -14.22 6.90
N ARG A 77 -10.79 -13.66 8.11
CA ARG A 77 -11.48 -12.43 8.50
C ARG A 77 -11.09 -11.24 7.63
N TYR A 78 -9.79 -11.07 7.40
CA TYR A 78 -9.29 -9.95 6.61
C TYR A 78 -9.65 -10.07 5.13
N TYR A 79 -9.71 -11.29 4.59
CA TYR A 79 -10.26 -11.52 3.26
C TYR A 79 -11.72 -11.05 3.16
N ASP A 80 -12.54 -11.39 4.16
CA ASP A 80 -13.93 -10.93 4.22
C ASP A 80 -14.04 -9.42 4.44
N TYR A 81 -13.07 -8.77 5.10
CA TYR A 81 -13.04 -7.30 5.15
C TYR A 81 -12.71 -6.65 3.81
N ILE A 82 -11.81 -7.24 3.01
CA ILE A 82 -11.49 -6.73 1.67
C ILE A 82 -12.69 -6.93 0.73
N PHE A 83 -13.27 -8.13 0.70
CA PHE A 83 -14.20 -8.52 -0.38
C PHE A 83 -15.63 -8.82 0.07
N GLY A 84 -15.93 -8.83 1.36
CA GLY A 84 -17.24 -9.25 1.90
C GLY A 84 -18.41 -8.48 1.30
N PHE A 85 -18.27 -7.17 1.13
CA PHE A 85 -19.28 -6.32 0.48
C PHE A 85 -19.32 -6.49 -1.05
N TYR A 86 -18.17 -6.74 -1.69
CA TYR A 86 -18.04 -6.87 -3.14
C TYR A 86 -18.60 -8.19 -3.69
N LYS A 87 -18.71 -9.24 -2.84
CA LYS A 87 -19.39 -10.50 -3.20
C LYS A 87 -20.87 -10.31 -3.58
N TRP A 88 -21.50 -9.19 -3.20
CA TRP A 88 -22.94 -9.00 -3.36
C TRP A 88 -23.34 -8.30 -4.68
N HIS A 89 -22.51 -7.42 -5.27
CA HIS A 89 -23.06 -6.43 -6.22
C HIS A 89 -22.33 -6.21 -7.55
N HIS A 90 -21.19 -6.84 -7.85
CA HIS A 90 -20.47 -6.56 -9.10
C HIS A 90 -19.90 -7.80 -9.80
N GLY A 91 -20.13 -7.86 -11.12
CA GLY A 91 -19.43 -8.78 -12.02
C GLY A 91 -17.94 -8.42 -12.12
N TYR A 92 -17.09 -9.44 -12.28
CA TYR A 92 -15.65 -9.29 -12.34
C TYR A 92 -15.22 -8.46 -13.55
N LYS A 93 -14.71 -7.24 -13.33
CA LYS A 93 -14.02 -6.48 -14.39
C LYS A 93 -12.65 -7.12 -14.62
N LYS A 94 -12.28 -7.32 -15.89
CA LYS A 94 -11.00 -7.92 -16.26
C LYS A 94 -9.87 -6.95 -15.90
N ILE A 95 -9.10 -7.28 -14.86
CA ILE A 95 -7.91 -6.53 -14.43
C ILE A 95 -6.73 -6.95 -15.32
N PRO A 96 -5.89 -6.01 -15.81
CA PRO A 96 -4.64 -6.36 -16.48
C PRO A 96 -3.71 -7.13 -15.54
N SER A 97 -3.20 -8.29 -15.95
CA SER A 97 -2.40 -9.16 -15.07
C SER A 97 -1.16 -8.48 -14.49
N GLU A 98 -0.57 -7.52 -15.21
CA GLU A 98 0.61 -6.77 -14.76
C GLU A 98 0.31 -5.81 -13.58
N MET A 99 -0.95 -5.42 -13.42
CA MET A 99 -1.41 -4.54 -12.34
C MET A 99 -2.15 -5.34 -11.26
N GLU A 100 -2.33 -6.64 -11.44
CA GLU A 100 -3.05 -7.49 -10.50
C GLU A 100 -2.13 -7.96 -9.37
N LEU A 101 -2.57 -7.74 -8.14
CA LEU A 101 -1.96 -8.30 -6.95
C LEU A 101 -2.70 -9.60 -6.60
N GLN A 102 -1.99 -10.72 -6.69
CA GLN A 102 -2.59 -12.05 -6.61
C GLN A 102 -2.36 -12.70 -5.24
N LYS A 103 -1.30 -12.29 -4.53
CA LYS A 103 -0.95 -12.93 -3.27
C LYS A 103 -0.36 -11.93 -2.30
N LEU A 104 -0.79 -11.99 -1.04
CA LEU A 104 0.01 -11.50 0.09
C LEU A 104 0.74 -12.69 0.71
N GLU A 105 2.05 -12.74 0.50
CA GLU A 105 2.92 -13.78 1.05
C GLU A 105 3.47 -13.37 2.41
N VAL A 106 3.21 -14.19 3.43
CA VAL A 106 3.60 -13.95 4.81
C VAL A 106 4.82 -14.80 5.18
N LEU A 107 5.84 -14.16 5.73
CA LEU A 107 7.07 -14.79 6.22
C LEU A 107 7.27 -14.50 7.70
N VAL A 108 7.18 -15.54 8.55
CA VAL A 108 7.58 -15.46 9.95
C VAL A 108 8.99 -16.05 10.11
N ILE A 109 9.92 -15.24 10.61
CA ILE A 109 11.36 -15.58 10.65
C ILE A 109 11.72 -16.43 11.88
N MET A 110 11.18 -16.09 13.05
CA MET A 110 11.48 -16.77 14.32
C MET A 110 10.36 -17.74 14.71
N ASP A 111 10.45 -18.35 15.89
CA ASP A 111 9.36 -19.17 16.42
C ASP A 111 8.05 -18.38 16.45
N PRO A 112 6.97 -18.83 15.80
CA PRO A 112 5.81 -18.00 15.57
C PRO A 112 4.96 -17.77 16.82
N GLN A 113 5.08 -18.62 17.84
CA GLN A 113 4.28 -18.52 19.08
C GLN A 113 2.76 -18.53 18.85
N CYS A 114 2.29 -19.32 17.88
CA CYS A 114 0.87 -19.36 17.48
C CYS A 114 -0.10 -19.77 18.59
N ASP A 115 0.33 -20.64 19.51
CA ASP A 115 -0.49 -21.18 20.60
C ASP A 115 -0.23 -20.48 21.94
N ARG A 116 0.37 -19.28 21.92
CA ARG A 116 0.68 -18.49 23.11
C ARG A 116 -0.10 -17.20 23.09
N PHE A 117 -0.33 -16.65 24.28
CA PHE A 117 -0.85 -15.29 24.43
C PHE A 117 0.28 -14.27 24.24
N PRO A 118 -0.03 -13.09 23.67
CA PRO A 118 0.94 -12.00 23.62
C PRO A 118 1.23 -11.48 25.04
N ASN A 119 2.39 -10.87 25.19
CA ASN A 119 2.85 -10.23 26.42
C ASN A 119 3.50 -8.87 26.09
N ILE A 120 3.89 -8.11 27.13
CA ILE A 120 4.49 -6.78 26.94
C ILE A 120 5.80 -6.77 26.13
N THR A 121 6.49 -7.92 26.07
CA THR A 121 7.74 -8.10 25.32
C THR A 121 7.54 -8.73 23.95
N SER A 122 6.28 -8.88 23.51
CA SER A 122 5.96 -9.52 22.24
C SER A 122 6.39 -8.66 21.07
N ASP A 123 7.12 -9.27 20.14
CA ASP A 123 7.63 -8.55 18.98
C ASP A 123 6.52 -8.34 17.93
N GLU A 124 6.08 -7.10 17.82
CA GLU A 124 5.06 -6.64 16.87
C GLU A 124 5.68 -5.96 15.63
N SER A 125 7.00 -6.05 15.43
CA SER A 125 7.67 -5.46 14.28
C SER A 125 7.36 -6.22 12.98
N TYR A 126 7.25 -5.46 11.89
CA TYR A 126 7.00 -6.00 10.56
C TYR A 126 7.61 -5.15 9.46
N ASN A 127 7.74 -5.74 8.28
CA ASN A 127 8.09 -5.07 7.03
C ASN A 127 7.08 -5.48 5.96
N LEU A 128 6.39 -4.49 5.37
CA LEU A 128 5.40 -4.70 4.32
C LEU A 128 5.92 -4.13 2.99
N LEU A 129 6.04 -5.00 1.99
CA LEU A 129 6.41 -4.65 0.64
C LEU A 129 5.26 -4.98 -0.32
N VAL A 130 4.55 -3.94 -0.76
CA VAL A 130 3.45 -4.08 -1.72
C VAL A 130 3.97 -3.89 -3.14
N LYS A 131 4.10 -5.00 -3.88
CA LYS A 131 4.47 -5.02 -5.29
C LYS A 131 3.76 -6.15 -6.04
N GLY A 132 3.35 -5.91 -7.27
CA GLY A 132 2.74 -6.95 -8.11
C GLY A 132 3.78 -7.98 -8.62
N PRO A 133 3.38 -9.25 -8.83
CA PRO A 133 2.07 -9.84 -8.53
C PRO A 133 1.95 -10.38 -7.09
N VAL A 134 3.05 -10.39 -6.31
CA VAL A 134 3.10 -10.93 -4.95
C VAL A 134 3.64 -9.87 -3.98
N ALA A 135 2.76 -9.40 -3.10
CA ALA A 135 3.14 -8.58 -1.95
C ALA A 135 3.77 -9.47 -0.87
N LYS A 136 4.70 -8.92 -0.10
CA LYS A 136 5.41 -9.64 0.96
C LYS A 136 5.24 -8.94 2.29
N LEU A 137 4.84 -9.69 3.30
CA LEU A 137 4.77 -9.26 4.68
C LEU A 137 5.71 -10.14 5.51
N THR A 138 6.76 -9.53 6.05
CA THR A 138 7.77 -10.21 6.85
C THR A 138 7.69 -9.73 8.29
N ALA A 139 7.71 -10.67 9.24
CA ALA A 139 7.72 -10.35 10.67
C ALA A 139 8.58 -11.36 11.43
N ASN A 140 9.06 -10.97 12.61
CA ASN A 140 9.79 -11.87 13.48
C ASN A 140 8.86 -12.92 14.11
N ARG A 141 7.66 -12.49 14.53
CA ARG A 141 6.65 -13.31 15.24
C ARG A 141 5.27 -13.10 14.64
N VAL A 142 4.30 -13.91 15.07
CA VAL A 142 2.90 -13.82 14.62
C VAL A 142 2.25 -12.46 14.89
N TRP A 143 2.63 -11.79 15.97
CA TRP A 143 2.06 -10.51 16.38
C TRP A 143 2.34 -9.41 15.36
N GLY A 144 3.57 -9.33 14.84
CA GLY A 144 3.91 -8.40 13.77
C GLY A 144 3.16 -8.67 12.46
N VAL A 145 2.88 -9.93 12.14
CA VAL A 145 2.03 -10.27 10.98
C VAL A 145 0.64 -9.66 11.13
N LEU A 146 0.02 -9.81 12.31
CA LEU A 146 -1.33 -9.27 12.54
C LEU A 146 -1.38 -7.74 12.32
N ARG A 147 -0.36 -7.01 12.80
CA ARG A 147 -0.23 -5.56 12.57
C ARG A 147 -0.01 -5.22 11.10
N GLY A 148 0.86 -5.97 10.43
CA GLY A 148 1.17 -5.75 9.03
C GLY A 148 0.00 -6.04 8.09
N VAL A 149 -0.85 -7.02 8.39
CA VAL A 149 -2.05 -7.30 7.60
C VAL A 149 -3.08 -6.17 7.76
N GLU A 150 -3.26 -5.64 8.96
CA GLU A 150 -4.12 -4.48 9.19
C GLU A 150 -3.67 -3.26 8.37
N LEU A 151 -2.37 -2.95 8.39
CA LEU A 151 -1.84 -1.87 7.55
C LEU A 151 -2.03 -2.15 6.06
N TYR A 152 -1.81 -3.39 5.61
CA TYR A 152 -2.05 -3.78 4.23
C TYR A 152 -3.50 -3.49 3.82
N LEU A 153 -4.48 -3.78 4.67
CA LEU A 153 -5.87 -3.44 4.39
C LEU A 153 -6.11 -1.95 4.25
N ILE A 154 -5.61 -1.15 5.20
CA ILE A 154 -5.79 0.30 5.16
C ILE A 154 -5.18 0.85 3.87
N SER A 155 -4.01 0.34 3.47
CA SER A 155 -3.36 0.76 2.23
C SER A 155 -4.20 0.52 0.97
N LEU A 156 -5.07 -0.49 0.96
CA LEU A 156 -5.97 -0.80 -0.17
C LEU A 156 -7.19 0.11 -0.21
N SER A 157 -7.71 0.51 0.96
CA SER A 157 -8.88 1.38 1.07
C SER A 157 -8.65 2.80 0.55
N ILE A 158 -7.40 3.24 0.39
CA ILE A 158 -7.08 4.57 -0.18
C ILE A 158 -7.08 4.56 -1.71
N PHE A 159 -6.87 3.38 -2.32
CA PHE A 159 -6.74 3.24 -3.77
C PHE A 159 -7.99 2.68 -4.46
N SER A 160 -9.05 2.37 -3.69
CA SER A 160 -10.39 1.97 -4.20
C SER A 160 -11.33 3.15 -4.25
#